data_AF-A0A821H7Q0-F1
#
_entry.id   AF-A0A821H7Q0-F1
#
_cell.length_a   1.000
_cell.length_b   1.000
_cell.length_c   1.000
_cell.angle_alpha   90.00
_cell.angle_beta   90.00
_cell.angle_gamma   90.00
#
_symmetry.space_group_name_H-M   'P 1'
#
loop_
_entity.id
_entity.type
_entity.pdbx_description
1 polymer ?
#
loop_
_entity_poly.entity_id
_entity_poly.type
_entity_poly.pdbx_seq_one_letter_code
_entity_poly.pdbx_strand_id
1 'polypeptide(L)' 'SNQPCGLRYANYVITVQDIIRDSNNEPIELKVTCQKATDQGITKPKGFIHWVSHPNK' A
#
# COMPACT_ATOMS: atom_id res chain seq x y z
N SER A 1 -1.87 3.21 -13.58
CA SER A 1 -2.66 3.80 -12.48
C SER A 1 -1.81 3.70 -11.22
N ASN A 2 -1.17 4.79 -10.78
CA ASN A 2 -0.24 4.79 -9.63
C ASN A 2 -0.83 5.58 -8.45
N GLN A 3 -2.11 5.41 -8.20
CA GLN A 3 -2.83 6.12 -7.14
C GLN A 3 -2.42 5.57 -5.77
N PRO A 4 -1.85 6.37 -4.86
CA PRO A 4 -1.51 5.91 -3.51
C PRO A 4 -2.75 5.79 -2.63
N CYS A 5 -2.66 4.90 -1.63
CA CYS A 5 -3.69 4.64 -0.63
C CYS A 5 -3.13 4.81 0.78
N GLY A 6 -3.93 5.35 1.69
CA GLY A 6 -3.59 5.41 3.12
C GLY A 6 -3.99 4.14 3.86
N LEU A 7 -3.19 3.73 4.83
CA LEU A 7 -3.55 2.67 5.78
C LEU A 7 -4.25 3.29 6.99
N ARG A 8 -5.49 2.88 7.29
CA ARG A 8 -6.27 3.42 8.42
C ARG A 8 -5.52 3.26 9.74
N TYR A 9 -5.41 4.35 10.50
CA TYR A 9 -4.78 4.38 11.84
C TYR A 9 -3.31 3.94 11.91
N ALA A 10 -2.63 3.72 10.77
CA ALA A 10 -1.21 3.39 10.73
C ALA A 10 -0.30 4.61 10.51
N ASN A 11 -0.87 5.73 10.02
CA ASN A 11 -0.13 6.91 9.56
C ASN A 11 0.87 6.62 8.42
N TYR A 12 0.53 5.66 7.55
CA TYR A 12 1.30 5.34 6.35
C TYR A 12 0.49 5.53 5.07
N VAL A 13 1.17 5.99 4.03
CA VAL A 13 0.70 5.98 2.64
C VAL A 13 1.51 4.93 1.88
N ILE A 14 0.81 4.07 1.14
CA ILE A 14 1.41 3.03 0.31
C ILE A 14 1.19 3.30 -1.17
N THR A 15 2.20 2.96 -1.97
CA THR A 15 2.17 3.06 -3.44
C THR A 15 2.59 1.71 -4.02
N VAL A 16 1.78 1.15 -4.91
CA VAL A 16 2.10 -0.10 -5.61
C VAL A 16 3.28 0.11 -6.54
N GLN A 17 4.30 -0.74 -6.39
CA GLN A 17 5.47 -0.81 -7.26
C GLN A 17 5.35 -1.98 -8.25
N ASP A 18 4.82 -3.10 -7.78
CA ASP A 18 4.68 -4.31 -8.59
C ASP A 18 3.47 -5.14 -8.18
N ILE A 19 2.94 -5.90 -9.14
CA ILE A 19 1.82 -6.82 -8.96
C ILE A 19 2.32 -8.23 -9.28
N ILE A 20 2.49 -9.04 -8.25
CA ILE A 20 2.91 -10.43 -8.39
C ILE A 20 1.65 -11.25 -8.71
N ARG A 21 1.72 -12.04 -9.79
CA ARG A 21 0.60 -12.80 -10.32
C ARG A 21 0.92 -14.30 -10.33
N ASP A 22 -0.12 -15.12 -10.23
CA ASP A 22 -0.02 -16.56 -10.38
C ASP A 22 0.07 -17.00 -11.86
N SER A 23 0.05 -18.32 -12.11
CA SER A 23 0.09 -18.90 -13.45
C SER A 23 -1.15 -18.59 -14.30
N ASN A 24 -2.26 -18.21 -13.68
CA ASN A 24 -3.50 -17.79 -14.34
C ASN A 24 -3.54 -16.28 -14.57
N ASN A 25 -2.46 -15.56 -14.27
CA ASN A 25 -2.35 -14.11 -14.34
C ASN A 25 -3.25 -13.38 -13.32
N GLU A 26 -3.69 -14.05 -12.25
CA GLU A 26 -4.44 -13.42 -11.16
C GLU A 26 -3.48 -12.80 -10.13
N PRO A 27 -3.76 -11.60 -9.61
CA PRO A 27 -2.90 -10.93 -8.64
C PRO A 27 -2.97 -11.62 -7.27
N ILE A 28 -1.82 -12.07 -6.77
CA ILE A 28 -1.71 -12.78 -5.48
C ILE A 28 -0.98 -11.96 -4.42
N GLU A 29 -0.14 -11.01 -4.82
CA GLU A 29 0.61 -10.15 -3.89
C GLU A 29 0.91 -8.80 -4.54
N LEU A 30 0.97 -7.74 -3.70
CA LEU A 30 1.37 -6.40 -4.12
C LEU A 30 2.67 -6.01 -3.42
N LYS A 31 3.70 -5.70 -4.20
CA LYS A 31 4.90 -5.06 -3.67
C LYS A 31 4.65 -3.56 -3.61
N VAL A 32 4.79 -2.98 -2.42
CA VAL A 32 4.50 -1.56 -2.17
C VAL A 32 5.70 -0.84 -1.56
N THR A 33 5.81 0.46 -1.81
CA THR A 33 6.61 1.37 -0.95
C THR A 33 5.73 1.94 0.15
N CYS A 34 6.30 2.14 1.33
CA CYS A 34 5.63 2.75 2.48
C CYS A 34 6.32 4.07 2.86
N GLN A 35 5.55 5.12 3.04
CA GLN A 35 6.04 6.43 3.51
C GLN A 35 5.12 6.92 4.64
N LYS A 36 5.66 7.66 5.62
CA LYS A 36 4.79 8.18 6.67
C LYS A 36 3.91 9.26 6.07
N ALA A 37 2.63 9.28 6.44
CA ALA A 37 1.68 10.27 5.97
C ALA A 37 2.07 11.72 6.36
N THR A 38 2.97 11.86 7.33
CA THR A 38 3.49 13.14 7.84
C THR A 38 4.79 13.59 7.17
N ASP A 39 5.40 12.76 6.31
CA ASP A 39 6.65 13.14 5.65
C ASP A 39 6.39 14.28 4.64
N GLN A 40 7.36 15.18 4.49
CA GLN A 40 7.25 16.28 3.54
C GLN A 40 7.22 15.76 2.09
N GLY A 41 6.37 16.35 1.26
CA GLY A 41 6.22 15.98 -0.16
C GLY A 41 5.29 14.78 -0.40
N ILE A 42 4.68 14.20 0.63
CA ILE A 42 3.68 13.14 0.46
C ILE A 42 2.32 13.73 0.07
N THR A 43 1.83 13.32 -1.09
CA THR A 43 0.47 13.67 -1.55
C THR A 43 -0.57 12.95 -0.71
N LYS A 44 -1.55 13.70 -0.19
CA LYS A 44 -2.69 13.14 0.54
C LYS A 44 -3.39 12.05 -0.31
N PRO A 45 -3.54 10.82 0.20
CA PRO A 45 -4.19 9.76 -0.56
C PRO A 45 -5.69 10.06 -0.74
N LYS A 46 -6.26 9.61 -1.85
CA LYS A 46 -7.70 9.78 -2.14
C LYS A 46 -8.61 8.93 -1.26
N GLY A 47 -8.05 7.94 -0.57
CA GLY A 47 -8.80 7.05 0.30
C GLY A 47 -7.91 6.33 1.30
N PHE A 48 -8.56 5.80 2.34
CA PHE A 48 -7.93 4.98 3.37
C PHE A 48 -8.61 3.61 3.44
N ILE A 49 -7.81 2.56 3.40
CA ILE A 49 -8.27 1.17 3.42
C ILE A 49 -8.05 0.52 4.79
N HIS A 50 -8.89 -0.47 5.10
CA HIS A 50 -8.65 -1.38 6.22
C HIS A 50 -7.50 -2.32 5.89
N TRP A 51 -6.82 -2.80 6.93
CA TRP A 51 -5.67 -3.69 6.81
C TRP A 51 -5.52 -4.49 8.10
N VAL A 52 -4.76 -5.58 8.02
CA VAL A 52 -4.37 -6.42 9.16
C VAL A 52 -2.89 -6.74 8.98
N SER A 53 -2.07 -6.54 10.02
CA SER A 53 -0.68 -7.01 9.96
C SER A 53 -0.63 -8.53 10.03
N HIS A 54 0.26 -9.11 9.24
CA HIS A 54 0.76 -10.45 9.48
C HIS A 54 2.17 -10.33 10.06
N PRO A 55 2.30 -10.04 11.37
CA PRO A 55 3.62 -9.98 11.99
C PRO A 55 4.23 -11.39 11.94
N ASN A 56 5.49 -11.48 11.50
CA ASN A 56 6.25 -12.71 11.73
C ASN A 56 6.41 -12.90 13.24
N LYS A 57 6.26 -14.14 13.72
CA LYS A 57 6.55 -14.50 15.11
C LYS A 57 7.99 -14.20 15.49
#